data_AF-A0A974SJ13-F1
#
_entry.id   AF-A0A974SJ13-F1
#
_cell.length_a   1.000
_cell.length_b   1.000
_cell.length_c   1.000
_cell.angle_alpha   90.00
_cell.angle_beta   90.00
_cell.angle_gamma   90.00
#
_symmetry.space_group_name_H-M   'P 1'
#
loop_
_entity.id
_entity.type
_entity.pdbx_description
1 polymer ?
#
loop_
_entity_poly.entity_id
_entity_poly.type
_entity_poly.pdbx_seq_one_letter_code
_entity_poly.pdbx_strand_id
1 'polypeptide(L)'
;MANPINRRRLMRRAWHLFRTQLDGPGCILRNNPREAFRAALRMAWQEAKAAAAVAAMPAPERAARIAGLKEAIANLEFVDSPRAAERLAAEFGATLRALEAGGGRPAYLAKRQGAGFALKRDGAVFARLTTTTGGAIRLDAPAPLAARVRFIPGEPLAAALAKIRAADEAIRAGATA
;
A
#
# COMPACT_ATOMS: atom_id res chain seq x y z
N MET A 1 2.02 -15.32 -4.78
CA MET A 1 3.14 -15.08 -5.72
C MET A 1 3.89 -13.85 -5.24
N ALA A 2 5.17 -13.95 -4.90
CA ALA A 2 5.97 -12.81 -4.48
C ALA A 2 6.08 -11.80 -5.63
N ASN A 3 5.76 -10.54 -5.39
CA ASN A 3 5.93 -9.50 -6.39
C ASN A 3 7.44 -9.36 -6.69
N PRO A 4 7.91 -9.64 -7.91
CA PRO A 4 9.33 -9.55 -8.21
C PRO A 4 9.80 -8.10 -8.00
N ILE A 5 10.91 -7.93 -7.29
CA ILE A 5 11.47 -6.61 -7.01
C ILE A 5 11.75 -5.88 -8.32
N ASN A 6 11.19 -4.68 -8.47
CA ASN A 6 11.36 -3.87 -9.67
C ASN A 6 12.79 -3.32 -9.73
N ARG A 7 13.67 -4.02 -10.47
CA ARG A 7 15.10 -3.68 -10.63
C ARG A 7 15.34 -2.24 -11.10
N ARG A 8 14.47 -1.70 -11.98
CA ARG A 8 14.59 -0.32 -12.48
C ARG A 8 14.32 0.71 -11.39
N ARG A 9 13.34 0.46 -10.51
CA ARG A 9 13.06 1.33 -9.35
C ARG A 9 14.18 1.23 -8.31
N LEU A 10 14.66 0.02 -8.05
CA LEU A 10 15.80 -0.23 -7.16
C LEU A 10 17.04 0.56 -7.58
N MET A 11 17.45 0.46 -8.85
CA MET A 11 18.62 1.16 -9.36
C MET A 11 18.45 2.68 -9.33
N ARG A 12 17.26 3.21 -9.67
CA ARG A 12 16.97 4.64 -9.55
C ARG A 12 17.10 5.13 -8.10
N ARG A 13 16.60 4.35 -7.14
CA ARG A 13 16.71 4.68 -5.72
C ARG A 13 18.15 4.63 -5.22
N ALA A 14 18.91 3.60 -5.61
CA ALA A 14 20.33 3.50 -5.28
C ALA A 14 21.13 4.70 -5.81
N TRP A 15 20.90 5.11 -7.06
CA TRP A 15 21.51 6.32 -7.64
C TRP A 15 21.16 7.59 -6.88
N HIS A 16 19.90 7.73 -6.46
CA HIS A 16 19.48 8.87 -5.66
C HIS A 16 20.22 8.90 -4.31
N LEU A 17 20.24 7.79 -3.57
CA LEU A 17 20.93 7.68 -2.28
C LEU A 17 22.44 7.93 -2.42
N PHE A 18 23.06 7.41 -3.48
CA PHE A 18 24.45 7.69 -3.78
C PHE A 18 24.69 9.20 -3.88
N ARG A 19 23.94 9.91 -4.73
CA ARG A 19 24.16 11.35 -4.98
C ARG A 19 23.81 12.24 -3.80
N THR A 20 22.80 11.89 -3.00
CA THR A 20 22.33 12.76 -1.92
C THR A 20 22.99 12.49 -0.58
N GLN A 21 23.41 11.24 -0.31
CA GLN A 21 23.92 10.84 1.01
C GLN A 21 25.38 10.42 0.98
N LEU A 22 25.88 9.86 -0.13
CA LEU A 22 27.17 9.16 -0.16
C LEU A 22 28.21 9.75 -1.13
N ASP A 23 27.83 10.68 -1.99
CA ASP A 23 28.70 11.40 -2.94
C ASP A 23 28.88 12.88 -2.55
N GLY A 24 28.37 13.27 -1.38
CA GLY A 24 28.43 14.63 -0.87
C GLY A 24 29.81 15.04 -0.30
N PRO A 25 30.08 16.36 -0.19
CA PRO A 25 31.26 16.85 0.53
C PRO A 25 31.28 16.31 1.97
N GLY A 26 32.41 15.75 2.39
CA GLY A 26 32.57 15.16 3.74
C GLY A 26 32.18 13.69 3.87
N CYS A 27 31.66 13.03 2.82
CA CYS A 27 31.47 11.59 2.85
C CYS A 27 32.81 10.85 2.77
N ILE A 28 33.07 9.94 3.73
CA ILE A 28 34.28 9.10 3.79
C ILE A 28 34.47 8.28 2.51
N LEU A 29 33.36 7.90 1.84
CA LEU A 29 33.38 7.05 0.66
C LEU A 29 33.52 7.82 -0.66
N ARG A 30 33.66 9.16 -0.63
CA ARG A 30 33.78 10.00 -1.84
C ARG A 30 34.97 9.59 -2.72
N ASN A 31 36.09 9.22 -2.09
CA ASN A 31 37.28 8.77 -2.80
C ASN A 31 37.17 7.32 -3.32
N ASN A 32 36.09 6.61 -2.97
CA ASN A 32 35.81 5.25 -3.44
C ASN A 32 34.34 5.14 -3.90
N PRO A 33 33.99 5.73 -5.06
CA PRO A 33 32.62 5.77 -5.55
C PRO A 33 32.02 4.38 -5.78
N ARG A 34 32.85 3.36 -6.02
CA ARG A 34 32.39 1.97 -6.17
C ARG A 34 31.84 1.42 -4.86
N GLU A 35 32.55 1.61 -3.75
CA GLU A 35 32.06 1.19 -2.42
C GLU A 35 30.87 2.03 -1.95
N ALA A 36 30.89 3.33 -2.18
CA ALA A 36 29.75 4.20 -1.92
C ALA A 36 28.49 3.74 -2.66
N PHE A 37 28.60 3.42 -3.96
CA PHE A 37 27.46 2.93 -4.73
C PHE A 37 26.99 1.54 -4.28
N ARG A 38 27.91 0.65 -3.89
CA ARG A 38 27.56 -0.65 -3.28
C ARG A 38 26.76 -0.47 -1.99
N ALA A 39 27.16 0.46 -1.12
CA ALA A 39 26.41 0.81 0.08
C ALA A 39 25.02 1.36 -0.26
N ALA A 40 24.93 2.29 -1.21
CA ALA A 40 23.66 2.85 -1.69
C ALA A 40 22.71 1.76 -2.22
N LEU A 41 23.25 0.78 -2.97
CA LEU A 41 22.47 -0.33 -3.51
C LEU A 41 21.95 -1.25 -2.39
N ARG A 42 22.76 -1.54 -1.36
CA ARG A 42 22.32 -2.30 -0.19
C ARG A 42 21.21 -1.57 0.55
N MET A 43 21.35 -0.25 0.75
CA MET A 43 20.31 0.57 1.40
C MET A 43 19.00 0.55 0.59
N ALA A 44 19.06 0.81 -0.72
CA ALA A 44 17.89 0.75 -1.59
C ALA A 44 17.24 -0.65 -1.61
N TRP A 45 18.03 -1.71 -1.50
CA TRP A 45 17.53 -3.08 -1.41
C TRP A 45 16.78 -3.32 -0.10
N GLN A 46 17.30 -2.84 1.03
CA GLN A 46 16.60 -2.92 2.31
C GLN A 46 15.31 -2.12 2.30
N GLU A 47 15.29 -0.91 1.74
CA GLU A 47 14.06 -0.12 1.55
C GLU A 47 13.04 -0.88 0.69
N ALA A 48 13.48 -1.51 -0.40
CA ALA A 48 12.61 -2.29 -1.28
C ALA A 48 12.05 -3.53 -0.57
N LYS A 49 12.87 -4.23 0.24
CA LYS A 49 12.42 -5.35 1.08
C LYS A 49 11.40 -4.90 2.13
N ALA A 50 11.68 -3.79 2.82
CA ALA A 50 10.76 -3.24 3.81
C ALA A 50 9.42 -2.86 3.16
N ALA A 51 9.45 -2.18 2.00
CA ALA A 51 8.23 -1.85 1.25
C ALA A 51 7.46 -3.10 0.80
N ALA A 52 8.17 -4.15 0.34
CA ALA A 52 7.55 -5.41 -0.04
C ALA A 52 6.94 -6.13 1.18
N ALA A 53 7.61 -6.11 2.33
CA ALA A 53 7.10 -6.67 3.57
C ALA A 53 5.84 -5.93 4.05
N VAL A 54 5.85 -4.59 4.00
CA VAL A 54 4.67 -3.77 4.30
C VAL A 54 3.53 -4.08 3.33
N ALA A 55 3.81 -4.19 2.03
CA ALA A 55 2.79 -4.51 1.03
C ALA A 55 2.20 -5.92 1.22
N ALA A 56 3.01 -6.88 1.67
CA ALA A 56 2.57 -8.24 1.99
C ALA A 56 1.78 -8.33 3.30
N MET A 57 1.93 -7.35 4.20
CA MET A 57 1.22 -7.32 5.47
C MET A 57 -0.29 -7.21 5.25
N PRO A 58 -1.11 -8.09 5.84
CA PRO A 58 -2.56 -8.00 5.81
C PRO A 58 -3.04 -6.63 6.30
N ALA A 59 -4.11 -6.13 5.68
CA ALA A 59 -4.71 -4.85 6.07
C ALA A 59 -5.07 -4.74 7.56
N PRO A 60 -5.68 -5.76 8.23
CA PRO A 60 -6.01 -5.63 9.65
C PRO A 60 -4.76 -5.57 10.54
N GLU A 61 -3.76 -6.41 10.27
CA GLU A 61 -2.48 -6.40 11.01
C GLU A 61 -1.74 -5.08 10.85
N ARG A 62 -1.77 -4.52 9.64
CA ARG A 62 -1.16 -3.21 9.37
C ARG A 62 -1.87 -2.08 10.12
N ALA A 63 -3.20 -2.10 10.16
CA ALA A 63 -3.98 -1.12 10.90
C ALA A 63 -3.68 -1.20 12.40
N ALA A 64 -3.60 -2.41 12.97
CA ALA A 64 -3.22 -2.62 14.37
C ALA A 64 -1.80 -2.08 14.65
N ARG A 65 -0.84 -2.32 13.74
CA ARG A 65 0.53 -1.82 13.90
C ARG A 65 0.63 -0.31 13.77
N ILE A 66 -0.16 0.30 12.89
CA ILE A 66 -0.30 1.76 12.80
C ILE A 66 -0.85 2.34 14.10
N ALA A 67 -1.90 1.72 14.67
CA ALA A 67 -2.48 2.15 15.94
C ALA A 67 -1.46 2.07 17.09
N GLY A 68 -0.77 0.94 17.23
CA GLY A 68 0.25 0.76 18.26
C GLY A 68 1.44 1.73 18.12
N LEU A 69 1.85 2.06 16.89
CA LEU A 69 2.89 3.09 16.67
C LEU A 69 2.42 4.50 17.05
N LYS A 70 1.15 4.84 16.79
CA LYS A 70 0.59 6.14 17.20
C LYS A 70 0.52 6.26 18.71
N GLU A 71 0.09 5.21 19.39
CA GLU A 71 0.09 5.14 20.85
C GLU A 71 1.51 5.21 21.42
N ALA A 72 2.46 4.46 20.86
CA ALA A 72 3.86 4.52 21.27
C ALA A 72 4.47 5.92 21.11
N ILE A 73 4.13 6.64 20.02
CA ILE A 73 4.55 8.03 19.81
C ILE A 73 3.93 8.96 20.86
N ALA A 74 2.65 8.79 21.18
CA ALA A 74 2.00 9.59 22.23
C ALA A 74 2.69 9.39 23.59
N ASN A 75 3.07 8.16 23.91
CA ASN A 75 3.75 7.82 25.16
C ASN A 75 5.23 8.27 25.23
N LEU A 76 5.81 8.82 24.16
CA LEU A 76 7.18 9.33 24.19
C LEU A 76 7.35 10.55 25.10
N GLU A 77 6.25 11.22 25.47
CA GLU A 77 6.27 12.31 26.44
C GLU A 77 6.71 11.86 27.84
N PHE A 78 6.57 10.57 28.16
CA PHE A 78 6.97 9.98 29.44
C PHE A 78 8.40 9.44 29.46
N VAL A 79 9.17 9.63 28.38
CA VAL A 79 10.57 9.18 28.32
C VAL A 79 11.46 10.22 28.99
N ASP A 80 12.11 9.84 30.09
CA ASP A 80 12.97 10.71 30.91
C ASP A 80 14.13 11.37 30.14
N SER A 81 14.52 10.82 28.99
CA SER A 81 15.58 11.35 28.15
C SER A 81 15.01 12.00 26.88
N PRO A 82 15.06 13.34 26.76
CA PRO A 82 14.57 14.05 25.57
C PRO A 82 15.26 13.59 24.28
N ARG A 83 16.56 13.33 24.32
CA ARG A 83 17.33 12.81 23.17
C ARG A 83 16.97 11.38 22.79
N ALA A 84 16.48 10.58 23.74
CA ALA A 84 15.96 9.25 23.44
C ALA A 84 14.57 9.37 22.83
N ALA A 85 13.71 10.22 23.39
CA ALA A 85 12.37 10.50 22.89
C ALA A 85 12.41 11.00 21.42
N GLU A 86 13.28 11.95 21.10
CA GLU A 86 13.43 12.47 19.72
C GLU A 86 13.86 11.39 18.73
N ARG A 87 14.81 10.52 19.10
CA ARG A 87 15.26 9.41 18.26
C ARG A 87 14.15 8.41 18.01
N LEU A 88 13.44 8.01 19.06
CA LEU A 88 12.30 7.09 18.95
C LEU A 88 11.15 7.71 18.14
N ALA A 89 10.87 9.01 18.31
CA ALA A 89 9.86 9.71 17.53
C ALA A 89 10.21 9.72 16.03
N ALA A 90 11.49 9.94 15.68
CA ALA A 90 11.96 9.88 14.31
C ALA A 90 11.82 8.47 13.72
N GLU A 91 12.20 7.43 14.47
CA GLU A 91 12.11 6.03 14.04
C GLU A 91 10.66 5.55 13.88
N PHE A 92 9.81 5.80 14.88
CA PHE A 92 8.39 5.46 14.85
C PHE A 92 7.66 6.24 13.77
N GLY A 93 7.94 7.54 13.63
CA GLY A 93 7.35 8.39 12.59
C GLY A 93 7.76 7.97 11.18
N ALA A 94 9.01 7.54 10.97
CA ALA A 94 9.44 6.96 9.69
C ALA A 94 8.71 5.64 9.38
N THR A 95 8.58 4.77 10.38
CA THR A 95 7.88 3.49 10.25
C THR A 95 6.38 3.70 9.97
N LEU A 96 5.74 4.64 10.66
CA LEU A 96 4.34 5.00 10.47
C LEU A 96 4.10 5.50 9.04
N ARG A 97 4.91 6.45 8.57
CA ARG A 97 4.82 6.95 7.18
C ARG A 97 5.02 5.84 6.15
N ALA A 98 5.93 4.90 6.39
CA ALA A 98 6.14 3.77 5.49
C ALA A 98 4.93 2.82 5.45
N LEU A 99 4.29 2.56 6.60
CA LEU A 99 3.09 1.73 6.69
C LEU A 99 1.87 2.41 6.03
N GLU A 100 1.71 3.72 6.25
CA GLU A 100 0.65 4.54 5.64
C GLU A 100 0.85 4.67 4.12
N ALA A 101 2.08 4.91 3.65
CA ALA A 101 2.39 4.98 2.22
C ALA A 101 2.27 3.62 1.52
N GLY A 102 2.63 2.53 2.20
CA GLY A 102 2.40 1.17 1.70
C GLY A 102 0.91 0.77 1.71
N GLY A 103 0.09 1.49 2.48
CA GLY A 103 -1.37 1.42 2.54
C GLY A 103 -2.08 2.28 1.49
N GLY A 104 -1.44 2.55 0.35
CA GLY A 104 -2.08 3.22 -0.77
C GLY A 104 -3.49 2.65 -1.00
N ARG A 105 -4.46 3.56 -1.21
CA ARG A 105 -5.87 3.20 -1.47
C ARG A 105 -5.93 1.95 -2.34
N PRO A 106 -6.71 0.92 -1.97
CA PRO A 106 -6.75 -0.33 -2.71
C PRO A 106 -6.89 -0.03 -4.19
N ALA A 107 -5.98 -0.60 -4.99
CA ALA A 107 -5.99 -0.35 -6.42
C ALA A 107 -7.15 -1.14 -7.02
N TYR A 108 -8.29 -0.47 -7.17
CA TYR A 108 -9.44 -1.04 -7.86
C TYR A 108 -9.21 -0.98 -9.36
N LEU A 109 -9.24 -2.16 -9.99
CA LEU A 109 -9.15 -2.29 -11.44
C LEU A 109 -10.32 -3.13 -11.94
N ALA A 110 -11.13 -2.58 -12.84
CA ALA A 110 -12.08 -3.36 -13.61
C ALA A 110 -11.43 -3.75 -14.94
N LYS A 111 -11.20 -5.04 -15.16
CA LYS A 111 -10.66 -5.56 -16.43
C LYS A 111 -11.76 -6.30 -17.18
N ARG A 112 -12.05 -5.90 -18.43
CA ARG A 112 -13.01 -6.60 -19.29
C ARG A 112 -12.57 -8.06 -19.49
N GLN A 113 -13.49 -8.99 -19.30
CA GLN A 113 -13.29 -10.43 -19.47
C GLN A 113 -14.56 -11.03 -20.07
N GLY A 114 -14.54 -11.29 -21.38
CA GLY A 114 -15.72 -11.75 -22.13
C GLY A 114 -16.87 -10.74 -22.08
N ALA A 115 -18.07 -11.23 -21.71
CA ALA A 115 -19.29 -10.44 -21.56
C ALA A 115 -19.38 -9.68 -20.22
N GLY A 116 -18.29 -9.59 -19.46
CA GLY A 116 -18.27 -8.94 -18.15
C GLY A 116 -16.93 -8.30 -17.80
N PHE A 117 -16.76 -8.01 -16.51
CA PHE A 117 -15.59 -7.38 -15.92
C PHE A 117 -15.14 -8.18 -14.70
N ALA A 118 -13.85 -8.52 -14.65
CA ALA A 118 -13.22 -8.98 -13.42
C ALA A 118 -12.80 -7.77 -12.60
N LEU A 119 -13.35 -7.67 -11.39
CA LEU A 119 -13.02 -6.61 -10.44
C LEU A 119 -11.86 -7.09 -9.59
N LYS A 120 -10.75 -6.37 -9.69
CA LYS A 120 -9.53 -6.64 -8.95
C LYS A 120 -9.32 -5.60 -7.87
N ARG A 121 -8.86 -6.07 -6.73
CA ARG A 121 -8.39 -5.29 -5.60
C ARG A 121 -6.98 -5.78 -5.27
N ASP A 122 -6.02 -4.88 -5.33
CA ASP A 122 -4.61 -5.18 -5.06
C ASP A 122 -4.08 -6.36 -5.92
N GLY A 123 -4.58 -6.44 -7.17
CA GLY A 123 -4.21 -7.46 -8.14
C GLY A 123 -4.99 -8.78 -8.06
N ALA A 124 -5.69 -9.04 -6.95
CA ALA A 124 -6.54 -10.22 -6.77
C ALA A 124 -7.97 -9.94 -7.23
N VAL A 125 -8.61 -10.90 -7.93
CA VAL A 125 -10.03 -10.79 -8.29
C VAL A 125 -10.87 -11.01 -7.03
N PHE A 126 -11.74 -10.06 -6.70
CA PHE A 126 -12.63 -10.17 -5.55
C PHE A 126 -14.11 -10.23 -5.92
N ALA A 127 -14.46 -9.83 -7.15
CA ALA A 127 -15.81 -9.89 -7.67
C ALA A 127 -15.80 -9.92 -9.20
N ARG A 128 -16.91 -10.33 -9.81
CA ARG A 128 -17.15 -10.28 -11.25
C ARG A 128 -18.46 -9.56 -11.52
N LEU A 129 -18.47 -8.77 -12.57
CA LEU A 129 -19.64 -8.04 -13.01
C LEU A 129 -20.00 -8.51 -14.41
N THR A 130 -21.19 -9.05 -14.60
CA THR A 130 -21.66 -9.56 -15.89
C THR A 130 -22.88 -8.80 -16.36
N THR A 131 -22.89 -8.40 -17.62
CA THR A 131 -24.07 -7.85 -18.28
C THR A 131 -24.85 -8.97 -18.94
N THR A 132 -26.16 -9.02 -18.67
CA THR A 132 -27.09 -9.95 -19.32
C THR A 132 -27.64 -9.37 -20.62
N THR A 133 -28.27 -10.20 -21.44
CA THR A 133 -28.83 -9.84 -22.76
C THR A 133 -29.86 -8.69 -22.71
N GLY A 134 -30.44 -8.42 -21.53
CA GLY A 134 -31.36 -7.29 -21.29
C GLY A 134 -30.71 -6.03 -20.69
N GLY A 135 -29.38 -5.94 -20.67
CA GLY A 135 -28.65 -4.80 -20.07
C GLY A 135 -28.62 -4.79 -18.54
N ALA A 136 -29.25 -5.76 -17.87
CA ALA A 136 -29.16 -5.90 -16.43
C ALA A 136 -27.75 -6.34 -16.00
N ILE A 137 -27.24 -5.66 -14.97
CA ILE A 137 -25.93 -5.92 -14.37
C ILE A 137 -26.10 -6.92 -13.21
N ARG A 138 -25.32 -7.99 -13.23
CA ARG A 138 -25.23 -8.97 -12.13
C ARG A 138 -23.83 -8.91 -11.51
N LEU A 139 -23.78 -8.86 -10.19
CA LEU A 139 -22.55 -8.92 -9.40
C LEU A 139 -22.42 -10.33 -8.81
N ASP A 140 -21.34 -11.01 -9.16
CA ASP A 140 -20.89 -12.25 -8.55
C ASP A 140 -19.77 -11.91 -7.56
N ALA A 141 -20.10 -11.91 -6.28
CA ALA A 141 -19.25 -11.43 -5.19
C ALA A 141 -19.56 -12.17 -3.88
N PRO A 142 -18.66 -12.13 -2.89
CA PRO A 142 -18.94 -12.66 -1.55
C PRO A 142 -20.24 -12.08 -0.96
N ALA A 143 -20.98 -12.90 -0.21
CA ALA A 143 -22.27 -12.56 0.40
C ALA A 143 -22.33 -11.15 1.06
N PRO A 144 -21.36 -10.71 1.88
CA PRO A 144 -21.43 -9.38 2.49
C PRO A 144 -21.39 -8.23 1.47
N LEU A 145 -20.65 -8.40 0.36
CA LEU A 145 -20.57 -7.40 -0.70
C LEU A 145 -21.83 -7.43 -1.59
N ALA A 146 -22.29 -8.63 -1.94
CA ALA A 146 -23.52 -8.81 -2.74
C ALA A 146 -24.77 -8.26 -2.04
N ALA A 147 -24.84 -8.34 -0.70
CA ALA A 147 -25.98 -7.82 0.06
C ALA A 147 -26.04 -6.27 0.07
N ARG A 148 -24.90 -5.59 -0.07
CA ARG A 148 -24.79 -4.12 0.03
C ARG A 148 -24.91 -3.39 -1.30
N VAL A 149 -24.72 -4.09 -2.42
CA VAL A 149 -24.73 -3.46 -3.74
C VAL A 149 -26.06 -3.74 -4.45
N ARG A 150 -26.78 -2.67 -4.77
CA ARG A 150 -27.98 -2.71 -5.62
C ARG A 150 -27.77 -1.88 -6.88
N PHE A 151 -28.02 -2.50 -8.02
CA PHE A 151 -28.00 -1.82 -9.33
C PHE A 151 -29.39 -1.39 -9.73
N ILE A 152 -29.46 -0.23 -10.38
CA ILE A 152 -30.69 0.25 -11.00
C ILE A 152 -30.67 -0.17 -12.48
N PRO A 153 -31.80 -0.57 -13.09
CA PRO A 153 -31.85 -0.81 -14.52
C PRO A 153 -31.33 0.40 -15.32
N GLY A 154 -30.43 0.16 -16.27
CA GLY A 154 -29.80 1.22 -17.08
C GLY A 154 -28.70 2.02 -16.36
N GLU A 155 -28.30 1.62 -15.15
CA GLU A 155 -27.22 2.30 -14.42
C GLU A 155 -25.90 2.26 -15.21
N PRO A 156 -25.21 3.41 -15.38
CA PRO A 156 -23.94 3.43 -16.09
C PRO A 156 -22.89 2.61 -15.32
N LEU A 157 -22.06 1.87 -16.05
CA LEU A 157 -21.03 1.00 -15.49
C LEU A 157 -20.13 1.72 -14.49
N ALA A 158 -19.79 3.00 -14.74
CA ALA A 158 -18.97 3.79 -13.83
C ALA A 158 -19.63 3.99 -12.45
N ALA A 159 -20.94 4.22 -12.40
CA ALA A 159 -21.69 4.35 -11.15
C ALA A 159 -21.79 3.01 -10.42
N ALA A 160 -22.04 1.93 -11.16
CA ALA A 160 -22.03 0.57 -10.62
C ALA A 160 -20.68 0.22 -9.97
N LEU A 161 -19.56 0.53 -10.63
CA LEU A 161 -18.21 0.32 -10.11
C LEU A 161 -17.94 1.18 -8.85
N ALA A 162 -18.42 2.41 -8.81
CA ALA A 162 -18.28 3.29 -7.65
C ALA A 162 -19.04 2.74 -6.43
N LYS A 163 -20.27 2.23 -6.61
CA LYS A 163 -21.04 1.59 -5.53
C LYS A 163 -20.34 0.35 -4.97
N ILE A 164 -19.82 -0.51 -5.86
CA ILE A 164 -19.10 -1.73 -5.44
C ILE A 164 -17.86 -1.36 -4.63
N ARG A 165 -17.12 -0.36 -5.09
CA ARG A 165 -15.95 0.16 -4.36
C ARG A 165 -16.34 0.67 -2.98
N ALA A 166 -17.35 1.53 -2.89
CA ALA A 166 -17.80 2.10 -1.61
C ALA A 166 -18.28 1.01 -0.64
N ALA A 167 -19.03 0.02 -1.13
CA ALA A 167 -19.50 -1.10 -0.31
C ALA A 167 -18.33 -1.98 0.18
N ASP A 168 -17.34 -2.26 -0.66
CA ASP A 168 -16.15 -3.01 -0.30
C ASP A 168 -15.28 -2.27 0.73
N GLU A 169 -15.08 -0.95 0.54
CA GLU A 169 -14.40 -0.08 1.50
C GLU A 169 -15.12 -0.06 2.85
N ALA A 170 -16.46 0.03 2.87
CA ALA A 170 -17.26 0.00 4.08
C ALA A 170 -17.17 -1.33 4.85
N ILE A 171 -17.19 -2.47 4.14
CA ILE A 171 -17.00 -3.79 4.75
C ILE A 171 -15.62 -3.89 5.40
N ARG A 172 -14.58 -3.40 4.71
CA ARG A 172 -13.20 -3.42 5.22
C ARG A 172 -12.99 -2.49 6.40
N ALA A 173 -13.73 -1.39 6.48
CA ALA A 173 -13.69 -0.48 7.61
C ALA A 173 -14.35 -1.06 8.87
N GLY A 174 -14.92 -2.28 8.81
CA GLY A 174 -15.62 -2.90 9.93
C GLY A 174 -16.97 -2.23 10.22
N ALA A 175 -17.50 -1.41 9.30
CA ALA A 175 -18.83 -0.88 9.43
C ALA A 175 -19.83 -2.03 9.26
N THR A 176 -20.19 -2.70 10.36
CA THR A 176 -21.40 -3.51 10.46
C THR A 176 -22.58 -2.54 10.31
N ALA A 177 -23.38 -2.79 9.27
CA ALA A 177 -24.60 -2.02 9.01
C ALA A 177 -25.70 -2.55 9.92
#